data_AF-A0A0Z8DJ94-F1
#
_entry.id   AF-A0A0Z8DJ94-F1
#
_cell.length_a   1.000
_cell.length_b   1.000
_cell.length_c   1.000
_cell.angle_alpha   90.00
_cell.angle_beta   90.00
_cell.angle_gamma   90.00
#
_symmetry.space_group_name_H-M   'P 1'
#
loop_
_entity.id
_entity.type
_entity.pdbx_description
1 polymer ?
#
loop_
_entity_poly.entity_id
_entity_poly.type
_entity_poly.pdbx_seq_one_letter_code
_entity_poly.pdbx_strand_id
1 'polypeptide(L)' 'MPDSYGVDLPRFVDEVVPILQERGLFHKDYEGETLRDHLGLDYQYGVRKE' A
#
# COMPACT_ATOMS: atom_id res chain seq x y z
N MET A 1 21.26 -5.51 -12.40
CA MET A 1 20.04 -4.85 -11.89
C MET A 1 19.18 -4.56 -13.10
N PRO A 2 17.91 -5.01 -13.16
CA PRO A 2 17.08 -4.58 -14.28
C PRO A 2 16.86 -3.07 -14.18
N ASP A 3 16.90 -2.45 -15.34
CA ASP A 3 16.93 -1.04 -15.70
C ASP A 3 15.53 -0.38 -15.73
N SER A 4 14.51 -1.04 -15.16
CA SER A 4 13.10 -0.70 -15.41
C SER A 4 12.36 0.09 -14.33
N TYR A 5 12.92 0.26 -13.12
CA TYR A 5 12.18 0.85 -11.98
C TYR A 5 11.70 2.30 -12.20
N GLY A 6 12.36 3.08 -13.07
CA GLY A 6 12.02 4.49 -13.29
C GLY A 6 10.87 4.72 -14.27
N VAL A 7 10.60 3.79 -15.19
CA VAL A 7 9.59 3.96 -16.25
C VAL A 7 8.32 3.14 -15.97
N ASP A 8 8.47 1.99 -15.32
CA ASP A 8 7.36 1.06 -15.11
C ASP A 8 6.40 1.55 -14.02
N LEU A 9 6.93 2.11 -12.93
CA LEU A 9 6.09 2.55 -11.81
C LEU A 9 5.19 3.76 -12.15
N PRO A 10 5.68 4.85 -12.76
CA PRO A 10 4.80 5.97 -13.14
C PRO A 10 3.67 5.53 -14.07
N ARG A 11 3.96 4.69 -15.08
CA ARG A 11 2.94 4.15 -15.99
C ARG A 11 1.89 3.34 -15.23
N PHE A 12 2.30 2.49 -14.30
CA PHE A 12 1.36 1.71 -13.49
C PHE A 12 0.46 2.62 -12.64
N VAL A 13 1.02 3.65 -12.02
CA VAL A 13 0.25 4.61 -11.22
C VAL A 13 -0.74 5.38 -12.10
N ASP A 14 -0.32 5.84 -13.28
CA ASP A 14 -1.17 6.66 -14.13
C ASP A 14 -2.26 5.85 -14.86
N GLU A 15 -1.97 4.60 -15.25
CA GLU A 15 -2.87 3.79 -16.08
C GLU A 15 -3.69 2.76 -15.28
N VAL A 16 -3.11 2.13 -14.26
CA VAL A 16 -3.73 0.99 -13.56
C VAL A 16 -4.45 1.40 -12.29
N VAL A 17 -3.85 2.26 -11.46
CA VAL A 17 -4.44 2.69 -10.18
C VAL A 17 -5.84 3.29 -10.35
N PRO A 18 -6.13 4.16 -11.35
CA PRO A 18 -7.47 4.70 -11.54
C PRO A 18 -8.53 3.62 -11.80
N ILE A 19 -8.19 2.59 -12.59
CA ILE A 19 -9.09 1.47 -12.89
C ILE A 19 -9.41 0.68 -11.61
N LEU A 20 -8.41 0.45 -10.75
CA LEU A 20 -8.61 -0.25 -9.49
C LEU A 20 -9.45 0.58 -8.50
N GLN A 21 -9.26 1.90 -8.46
CA GLN A 21 -10.05 2.80 -7.63
C GLN A 21 -11.52 2.91 -8.10
N GLU A 22 -11.76 2.95 -9.41
CA GLU A 22 -13.12 2.93 -9.98
C GLU A 22 -13.87 1.64 -9.62
N ARG A 23 -13.14 0.51 -9.59
CA ARG A 23 -13.67 -0.81 -9.21
C ARG A 23 -13.76 -1.04 -7.70
N GLY A 24 -13.29 -0.10 -6.88
CA GLY A 24 -13.26 -0.26 -5.42
C GLY A 24 -12.25 -1.30 -4.91
N LEU A 25 -11.23 -1.63 -5.71
CA LEU A 25 -10.19 -2.61 -5.39
C LEU A 25 -8.91 -1.96 -4.84
N PHE A 26 -8.83 -0.64 -4.83
CA PHE A 26 -7.67 0.12 -4.35
C PHE A 26 -8.10 1.36 -3.58
N HIS A 27 -7.31 1.72 -2.57
CA HIS A 27 -7.61 2.85 -1.69
C HIS A 27 -7.49 4.20 -2.44
N LYS A 28 -8.29 5.18 -2.02
CA LYS A 28 -8.19 6.57 -2.49
C LYS A 28 -7.37 7.44 -1.55
N ASP A 29 -7.37 7.08 -0.27
CA ASP A 29 -6.63 7.75 0.80
C ASP A 29 -6.00 6.70 1.72
N TYR A 30 -5.00 7.13 2.47
CA TYR A 30 -4.36 6.31 3.50
C TYR A 30 -5.07 6.54 4.84
N GLU A 31 -5.48 5.46 5.48
CA GLU A 31 -5.99 5.48 6.86
C GLU A 31 -4.86 5.24 7.88
N GLY A 32 -5.04 5.69 9.12
CA GLY A 32 -4.09 5.48 10.22
C GLY A 32 -3.01 6.56 10.35
N GLU A 33 -2.58 6.84 11.59
CA GLU A 33 -1.54 7.84 11.87
C GLU A 33 -0.12 7.27 11.72
N THR A 34 0.02 5.94 11.80
CA THR A 34 1.27 5.24 11.56
C THR A 34 1.11 4.22 10.44
N LEU A 35 2.24 3.85 9.81
CA LEU A 35 2.26 2.76 8.83
C LEU A 35 1.70 1.45 9.39
N ARG A 36 1.90 1.19 10.70
CA ARG A 36 1.35 0.01 11.36
C ARG A 36 -0.17 0.05 11.37
N ASP A 37 -0.74 1.21 11.75
CA ASP A 37 -2.19 1.41 11.81
C ASP A 37 -2.80 1.30 10.42
N HIS A 38 -2.15 1.90 9.41
CA HIS A 38 -2.58 1.80 8.01
C HIS A 38 -2.66 0.35 7.51
N LEU A 39 -1.72 -0.49 7.94
CA LEU A 39 -1.65 -1.90 7.54
C LEU A 39 -2.51 -2.81 8.43
N GLY A 40 -3.19 -2.29 9.45
CA GLY A 40 -3.98 -3.08 10.40
C GLY A 40 -3.14 -4.10 11.18
N LEU A 41 -1.87 -3.76 11.45
CA LEU A 41 -0.93 -4.68 12.08
C LEU A 41 -0.91 -4.51 13.60
N ASP A 42 -0.94 -5.62 14.34
CA ASP A 42 -0.82 -5.60 15.80
C ASP A 42 0.56 -5.11 16.27
N TYR A 43 0.59 -4.53 17.48
CA TYR A 43 1.85 -4.23 18.17
C TYR A 43 2.49 -5.53 18.67
N GLN A 44 3.47 -6.05 17.91
CA GLN A 44 4.15 -7.30 18.27
C GLN A 44 5.31 -7.14 19.27
N TYR A 45 5.72 -5.92 19.62
CA TYR A 45 6.80 -5.74 20.60
C TYR A 45 6.27 -5.99 22.02
N GLY A 46 6.71 -7.10 22.63
CA GLY A 46 6.48 -7.42 24.04
C GLY A 46 5.28 -8.32 24.36
N VAL A 47 4.60 -8.87 23.35
CA VAL A 47 3.45 -9.76 23.60
C VAL A 47 3.96 -11.13 24.05
N ARG A 48 3.97 -11.38 25.37
CA ARG A 48 3.88 -12.75 25.87
C ARG A 48 2.46 -13.24 25.58
N LYS A 49 2.36 -14.28 24.77
CA LYS A 49 1.13 -15.05 24.61
C LYS A 49 0.98 -15.85 25.91
N GLU A 50 0.04 -15.47 26.78
CA GLU A 50 -0.46 -16.38 27.82
C GLU A 50 -1.36 -17.46 27.19
#